data_AF-A0A0F8ZRG9-F1
#
_entry.id   AF-A0A0F8ZRG9-F1
#
_cell.length_a   1.000
_cell.length_b   1.000
_cell.length_c   1.000
_cell.angle_alpha   90.00
_cell.angle_beta   90.00
_cell.angle_gamma   90.00
#
_symmetry.space_group_name_H-M   'P 1'
#
loop_
_entity.id
_entity.type
_entity.pdbx_description
1 polymer ?
#
loop_
_entity_poly.entity_id
_entity_poly.type
_entity_poly.pdbx_seq_one_letter_code
_entity_poly.pdbx_strand_id
1 'polypeptide(L)'
;EGAVARASQLVAYLEPGSTLSYDLAGELLLNDPQLLTYIQAGEYLSLHMNTLIDNIGALEKIIVRLYNSSDEITALTQTISIDEIIATNFDIEITLPDYANDLQRIEIEPVFRTDAEYSSDNTIGISRVETLLWNETFLFMDNNTGNIFLNHTLYYDFFNESTSPELVYMFNEDLKYLALPEDVEFNWSFTVYLFNATTYNLFIPNTYIDPNTKENSTFTSGDFIMIRYFSPVDKGITANIRDIYFQKKPFNYDSLQSIAETLLINSDDPTDYNQITQPYNINLSIPITPFIESYSDMYSQIVIDINLSTYEQYAIDGYIDISHILFSVNSPAYIFTVDEVAIIEKATYPSGYGQGFYNRIWQYTEQEQFIASPDPI
;
A
#
# COMPACT_ATOMS: atom_id res chain seq x y z
N GLU A 1 -15.60 -1.30 27.84
CA GLU A 1 -15.80 -2.75 27.64
C GLU A 1 -14.95 -3.13 26.44
N GLY A 2 -13.95 -3.98 26.67
CA GLY A 2 -12.82 -4.17 25.77
C GLY A 2 -13.17 -4.93 24.49
N ALA A 3 -12.44 -4.63 23.42
CA ALA A 3 -12.40 -5.40 22.20
C ALA A 3 -12.03 -6.86 22.52
N VAL A 4 -12.82 -7.81 22.03
CA VAL A 4 -12.48 -9.23 22.11
C VAL A 4 -11.58 -9.53 20.93
N ALA A 5 -10.26 -9.50 21.14
CA ALA A 5 -9.28 -9.94 20.15
C ALA A 5 -9.23 -11.47 20.18
N ARG A 6 -9.62 -12.12 19.08
CA ARG A 6 -9.34 -13.54 18.86
C ARG A 6 -9.06 -13.78 17.38
N ALA A 7 -7.80 -14.01 17.05
CA ALA A 7 -7.45 -14.87 15.94
C ALA A 7 -6.14 -15.63 16.24
N SER A 8 -6.20 -16.94 16.05
CA SER A 8 -5.04 -17.75 15.68
C SER A 8 -4.67 -17.36 14.25
N GLN A 9 -3.42 -16.98 14.01
CA GLN A 9 -2.90 -16.60 12.68
C GLN A 9 -3.48 -17.48 11.56
N LEU A 10 -4.28 -16.89 10.67
CA LEU A 10 -4.85 -17.58 9.51
C LEU A 10 -4.05 -17.15 8.28
N VAL A 11 -3.44 -18.12 7.60
CA VAL A 11 -2.70 -17.88 6.36
C VAL A 11 -3.48 -18.48 5.21
N ALA A 12 -3.81 -17.66 4.22
CA ALA A 12 -4.48 -18.08 3.00
C ALA A 12 -3.69 -17.62 1.78
N TYR A 13 -3.49 -18.51 0.81
CA TYR A 13 -3.06 -18.14 -0.53
C TYR A 13 -4.29 -17.94 -1.41
N LEU A 14 -4.41 -16.77 -2.03
CA LEU A 14 -5.55 -16.39 -2.86
C LEU A 14 -5.07 -16.12 -4.28
N GLU A 15 -5.66 -16.83 -5.24
CA GLU A 15 -5.44 -16.65 -6.68
C GLU A 15 -6.61 -15.90 -7.33
N PRO A 16 -6.50 -15.43 -8.59
CA PRO A 16 -7.60 -14.81 -9.31
C PRO A 16 -8.85 -15.72 -9.32
N GLY A 17 -9.98 -15.18 -8.89
CA GLY A 17 -11.24 -15.92 -8.74
C GLY A 17 -11.37 -16.74 -7.45
N SER A 18 -10.36 -16.71 -6.57
CA SER A 18 -10.48 -17.23 -5.21
C SER A 18 -11.22 -16.25 -4.31
N THR A 19 -11.82 -16.76 -3.24
CA THR A 19 -12.50 -15.93 -2.24
C THR A 19 -12.19 -16.48 -0.85
N LEU A 20 -11.83 -15.60 0.08
CA LEU A 20 -11.72 -15.94 1.49
C LEU A 20 -13.09 -15.78 2.13
N SER A 21 -13.65 -16.85 2.68
CA SER A 21 -14.95 -16.84 3.36
C SER A 21 -14.75 -17.04 4.86
N TYR A 22 -15.24 -16.11 5.66
CA TYR A 22 -15.28 -16.17 7.11
C TYR A 22 -16.70 -16.47 7.59
N ASP A 23 -16.93 -17.67 8.14
CA ASP A 23 -18.21 -18.09 8.76
C ASP A 23 -18.38 -17.46 10.15
N LEU A 24 -18.75 -16.18 10.15
CA LEU A 24 -18.90 -15.38 11.36
C LEU A 24 -19.92 -15.98 12.34
N ALA A 25 -21.07 -16.43 11.85
CA ALA A 25 -22.10 -17.01 12.71
C ALA A 25 -21.67 -18.38 13.26
N GLY A 26 -21.07 -19.24 12.44
CA GLY A 26 -20.55 -20.53 12.90
C GLY A 26 -19.48 -20.37 13.98
N GLU A 27 -18.52 -19.48 13.76
CA GLU A 27 -17.42 -19.22 14.70
C GLU A 27 -17.92 -18.57 16.00
N LEU A 28 -18.77 -17.54 15.91
CA LEU A 28 -19.23 -16.82 17.11
C LEU A 28 -20.31 -17.57 17.87
N LEU A 29 -21.18 -18.36 17.24
CA LEU A 29 -22.23 -19.09 17.95
C LEU A 29 -21.66 -20.06 18.99
N LEU A 30 -20.51 -20.69 18.69
CA LEU A 30 -19.84 -21.63 19.58
C LEU A 30 -19.00 -20.94 20.66
N ASN A 31 -18.39 -19.80 20.32
CA ASN A 31 -17.36 -19.17 21.14
C ASN A 31 -17.85 -17.93 21.91
N ASP A 32 -18.70 -17.12 21.31
CA ASP A 32 -19.29 -15.90 21.87
C ASP A 32 -20.68 -15.59 21.26
N PRO A 33 -21.71 -16.35 21.64
CA PRO A 33 -23.05 -16.19 21.07
C PRO A 33 -23.68 -14.83 21.42
N GLN A 34 -23.19 -14.17 22.48
CA GLN A 34 -23.67 -12.85 22.88
C GLN A 34 -23.15 -11.78 21.92
N LEU A 35 -21.87 -11.84 21.54
CA LEU A 35 -21.31 -10.97 20.50
C LEU A 35 -22.05 -11.14 19.17
N LEU A 36 -22.32 -12.38 18.75
CA LEU A 36 -23.12 -12.64 17.54
C LEU A 36 -24.49 -11.98 17.62
N THR A 37 -25.19 -12.13 18.74
CA THR A 37 -26.51 -11.53 18.97
C THR A 37 -26.45 -10.01 18.87
N TYR A 38 -25.40 -9.38 19.39
CA TYR A 38 -25.23 -7.92 19.32
C TYR A 38 -24.85 -7.43 17.92
N ILE A 39 -24.02 -8.16 17.17
CA ILE A 39 -23.74 -7.86 15.76
C ILE A 39 -25.05 -7.94 14.94
N GLN A 40 -25.84 -8.98 15.16
CA GLN A 40 -27.13 -9.18 14.49
C GLN A 40 -28.21 -8.21 14.95
N ALA A 41 -28.07 -7.60 16.12
CA ALA A 41 -28.92 -6.49 16.56
C ALA A 41 -28.50 -5.14 15.94
N GLY A 42 -27.36 -5.08 15.23
CA GLY A 42 -26.79 -3.86 14.67
C GLY A 42 -26.07 -3.01 15.71
N GLU A 43 -25.56 -3.59 16.80
CA GLU A 43 -24.84 -2.87 17.87
C GLU A 43 -23.33 -2.71 17.62
N TYR A 44 -22.84 -3.23 16.48
CA TYR A 44 -21.45 -3.15 16.04
C TYR A 44 -21.40 -2.53 14.65
N LEU A 45 -20.47 -1.60 14.44
CA LEU A 45 -20.35 -0.81 13.21
C LEU A 45 -19.45 -1.45 12.18
N SER A 46 -18.35 -2.04 12.63
CA SER A 46 -17.34 -2.59 11.75
C SER A 46 -16.63 -3.78 12.41
N LEU A 47 -16.05 -4.60 11.56
CA LEU A 47 -15.08 -5.62 11.89
C LEU A 47 -13.76 -5.20 11.26
N HIS A 48 -12.71 -5.20 12.06
CA HIS A 48 -11.36 -4.94 11.59
C HIS A 48 -10.56 -6.23 11.54
N MET A 49 -9.78 -6.39 10.48
CA MET A 49 -8.84 -7.48 10.30
C MET A 49 -7.44 -6.91 10.08
N ASN A 50 -6.54 -7.13 11.04
CA ASN A 50 -5.12 -6.82 10.84
C ASN A 50 -4.50 -7.90 9.96
N THR A 51 -3.96 -7.49 8.82
CA THR A 51 -3.42 -8.41 7.82
C THR A 51 -1.95 -8.12 7.51
N LEU A 52 -1.24 -9.16 7.08
CA LEU A 52 -0.06 -9.01 6.25
C LEU A 52 -0.36 -9.65 4.91
N ILE A 53 0.01 -8.97 3.83
CA ILE A 53 -0.24 -9.47 2.48
C ILE A 53 1.09 -9.49 1.73
N ASP A 54 1.56 -10.69 1.42
CA ASP A 54 2.69 -10.87 0.52
C ASP A 54 2.22 -10.68 -0.93
N ASN A 55 3.11 -10.14 -1.78
CA ASN A 55 2.80 -9.76 -3.16
C ASN A 55 1.67 -8.72 -3.29
N ILE A 56 1.54 -7.83 -2.30
CA ILE A 56 0.53 -6.75 -2.27
C ILE A 56 0.50 -5.91 -3.56
N GLY A 57 1.66 -5.71 -4.21
CA GLY A 57 1.75 -4.94 -5.46
C GLY A 57 1.00 -5.53 -6.65
N ALA A 58 0.60 -6.80 -6.59
CA ALA A 58 -0.24 -7.45 -7.59
C ALA A 58 -1.75 -7.17 -7.41
N LEU A 59 -2.14 -6.67 -6.24
CA LEU A 59 -3.53 -6.39 -5.90
C LEU A 59 -3.93 -4.98 -6.39
N GLU A 60 -5.09 -4.87 -7.03
CA GLU A 60 -5.71 -3.58 -7.34
C GLU A 60 -6.57 -3.12 -6.16
N LYS A 61 -7.39 -4.04 -5.65
CA LYS A 61 -8.36 -3.82 -4.57
C LYS A 61 -8.88 -5.15 -4.03
N ILE A 62 -9.58 -5.11 -2.91
CA ILE A 62 -10.42 -6.21 -2.44
C ILE A 62 -11.88 -5.80 -2.49
N ILE A 63 -12.75 -6.77 -2.79
CA ILE A 63 -14.20 -6.62 -2.69
C ILE A 63 -14.66 -7.43 -1.49
N VAL A 64 -15.33 -6.76 -0.57
CA VAL A 64 -15.90 -7.37 0.63
C VAL A 64 -17.41 -7.47 0.46
N ARG A 65 -17.94 -8.69 0.64
CA ARG A 65 -19.38 -8.98 0.56
C ARG A 65 -19.86 -9.61 1.85
N LEU A 66 -21.04 -9.18 2.28
CA LEU A 66 -21.71 -9.69 3.47
C LEU A 66 -22.87 -10.57 3.04
N TYR A 67 -23.05 -11.70 3.72
CA TYR A 67 -24.13 -12.63 3.42
C TYR A 67 -24.94 -12.95 4.67
N ASN A 68 -26.25 -12.87 4.50
CA ASN A 68 -27.24 -13.41 5.43
C ASN A 68 -27.38 -14.93 5.20
N SER A 69 -28.38 -15.54 5.83
CA SER A 69 -28.64 -16.99 5.72
C SER A 69 -28.91 -17.50 4.31
N SER A 70 -29.23 -16.64 3.34
CA SER A 70 -29.54 -17.05 1.96
C SER A 70 -29.11 -16.08 0.87
N ASP A 71 -28.89 -14.80 1.19
CA ASP A 71 -28.68 -13.73 0.20
C ASP A 71 -27.51 -12.82 0.58
N GLU A 72 -26.90 -12.21 -0.43
CA GLU A 72 -25.92 -11.13 -0.27
C GLU A 72 -26.61 -9.84 0.19
N ILE A 73 -26.03 -9.16 1.18
CA ILE A 73 -26.43 -7.81 1.59
C ILE A 73 -25.76 -6.80 0.64
N THR A 74 -26.23 -6.77 -0.61
CA THR A 74 -25.63 -5.97 -1.70
C THR A 74 -25.48 -4.48 -1.40
N ALA A 75 -26.33 -3.92 -0.51
CA ALA A 75 -26.24 -2.53 -0.08
C ALA A 75 -24.97 -2.19 0.73
N LEU A 76 -24.28 -3.21 1.26
CA LEU A 76 -23.07 -3.08 2.08
C LEU A 76 -21.84 -3.71 1.42
N THR A 77 -21.89 -3.98 0.11
CA THR A 77 -20.72 -4.44 -0.64
C THR A 77 -19.69 -3.31 -0.68
N GLN A 78 -18.49 -3.60 -0.19
CA GLN A 78 -17.42 -2.63 -0.03
C GLN A 78 -16.29 -2.93 -1.00
N THR A 79 -15.67 -1.89 -1.54
CA THR A 79 -14.47 -2.00 -2.37
C THR A 79 -13.38 -1.20 -1.71
N ILE A 80 -12.33 -1.88 -1.25
CA ILE A 80 -11.22 -1.29 -0.50
C ILE A 80 -10.00 -1.33 -1.41
N SER A 81 -9.47 -0.16 -1.73
CA SER A 81 -8.36 -0.03 -2.68
C SER A 81 -7.02 -0.44 -2.05
N ILE A 82 -6.03 -0.73 -2.88
CA ILE A 82 -4.69 -1.03 -2.38
C ILE A 82 -4.05 0.12 -1.60
N ASP A 83 -4.26 1.36 -2.07
CA ASP A 83 -3.75 2.57 -1.42
C ASP A 83 -4.37 2.74 -0.03
N GLU A 84 -5.66 2.41 0.12
CA GLU A 84 -6.37 2.44 1.38
C GLU A 84 -5.84 1.40 2.37
N ILE A 85 -5.64 0.15 1.92
CA ILE A 85 -5.05 -0.92 2.76
C ILE A 85 -3.66 -0.50 3.25
N ILE A 86 -2.84 0.12 2.39
CA ILE A 86 -1.50 0.59 2.79
C ILE A 86 -1.62 1.77 3.77
N ALA A 87 -2.51 2.73 3.51
CA ALA A 87 -2.73 3.89 4.37
C ALA A 87 -3.20 3.50 5.77
N THR A 88 -4.01 2.45 5.91
CA THR A 88 -4.48 1.93 7.20
C THR A 88 -3.50 0.95 7.85
N ASN A 89 -2.23 0.91 7.41
CA ASN A 89 -1.21 -0.02 7.90
C ASN A 89 -1.69 -1.49 7.87
N PHE A 90 -2.34 -1.89 6.77
CA PHE A 90 -2.88 -3.22 6.52
C PHE A 90 -4.01 -3.66 7.46
N ASP A 91 -4.69 -2.71 8.11
CA ASP A 91 -5.96 -2.93 8.81
C ASP A 91 -7.12 -2.82 7.81
N ILE A 92 -7.79 -3.95 7.56
CA ILE A 92 -8.96 -3.99 6.68
C ILE A 92 -10.21 -3.75 7.54
N GLU A 93 -10.83 -2.59 7.37
CA GLU A 93 -12.12 -2.27 8.00
C GLU A 93 -13.28 -2.78 7.13
N ILE A 94 -14.16 -3.58 7.72
CA ILE A 94 -15.35 -4.12 7.10
C ILE A 94 -16.56 -3.55 7.84
N THR A 95 -17.27 -2.62 7.20
CA THR A 95 -18.54 -2.09 7.70
C THR A 95 -19.54 -3.23 7.86
N LEU A 96 -20.20 -3.28 9.02
CA LEU A 96 -21.24 -4.25 9.37
C LEU A 96 -22.62 -3.59 9.27
N PRO A 97 -23.72 -4.37 9.18
CA PRO A 97 -25.06 -3.81 9.19
C PRO A 97 -25.37 -3.16 10.53
N ASP A 98 -25.80 -1.91 10.49
CA ASP A 98 -26.13 -1.09 11.66
C ASP A 98 -27.60 -1.25 12.11
N TYR A 99 -28.32 -2.21 11.53
CA TYR A 99 -29.71 -2.54 11.80
C TYR A 99 -29.86 -4.03 12.14
N ALA A 100 -31.01 -4.41 12.67
CA ALA A 100 -31.30 -5.81 12.98
C ALA A 100 -31.24 -6.69 11.71
N ASN A 101 -30.34 -7.67 11.71
CA ASN A 101 -29.95 -8.47 10.56
C ASN A 101 -29.74 -9.95 10.95
N ASP A 102 -29.50 -10.81 9.96
CA ASP A 102 -29.16 -12.22 10.16
C ASP A 102 -27.78 -12.56 9.55
N LEU A 103 -26.81 -11.64 9.62
CA LEU A 103 -25.46 -11.80 9.06
C LEU A 103 -24.86 -13.14 9.48
N GLN A 104 -24.41 -13.90 8.50
CA GLN A 104 -23.82 -15.24 8.67
C GLN A 104 -22.34 -15.27 8.32
N ARG A 105 -21.97 -14.72 7.15
CA ARG A 105 -20.58 -14.81 6.66
C ARG A 105 -20.14 -13.54 5.97
N ILE A 106 -18.82 -13.39 5.92
CA ILE A 106 -18.10 -12.31 5.25
C ILE A 106 -17.21 -12.95 4.19
N GLU A 107 -17.25 -12.44 2.97
CA GLU A 107 -16.40 -12.88 1.86
C GLU A 107 -15.48 -11.76 1.41
N ILE A 108 -14.19 -12.07 1.22
CA ILE A 108 -13.17 -11.16 0.70
C ILE A 108 -12.66 -11.74 -0.61
N GLU A 109 -12.92 -11.03 -1.71
CA GLU A 109 -12.47 -11.37 -3.05
C GLU A 109 -11.33 -10.42 -3.45
N PRO A 110 -10.10 -10.92 -3.66
CA PRO A 110 -9.03 -10.11 -4.22
C PRO A 110 -9.25 -9.87 -5.71
N VAL A 111 -9.08 -8.61 -6.13
CA VAL A 111 -9.04 -8.22 -7.53
C VAL A 111 -7.61 -7.84 -7.88
N PHE A 112 -7.00 -8.61 -8.77
CA PHE A 112 -5.62 -8.42 -9.20
C PHE A 112 -5.53 -7.39 -10.33
N ARG A 113 -4.39 -6.70 -10.39
CA ARG A 113 -4.04 -5.82 -11.51
C ARG A 113 -3.98 -6.63 -12.82
N THR A 114 -4.28 -5.95 -13.91
CA THR A 114 -4.28 -6.51 -15.28
C THR A 114 -3.49 -5.65 -16.27
N ASP A 115 -2.58 -4.83 -15.75
CA ASP A 115 -1.74 -3.96 -16.56
C ASP A 115 -0.53 -4.69 -17.15
N ALA A 116 0.31 -3.95 -17.89
CA ALA A 116 1.46 -4.51 -18.58
C ALA A 116 2.52 -5.10 -17.62
N GLU A 117 2.58 -4.64 -16.38
CA GLU A 117 3.52 -5.13 -15.37
C GLU A 117 2.95 -6.34 -14.61
N TYR A 118 1.65 -6.34 -14.37
CA TYR A 118 0.91 -7.37 -13.65
C TYR A 118 -0.09 -8.05 -14.57
N SER A 119 0.41 -9.00 -15.36
CA SER A 119 -0.37 -9.87 -16.22
C SER A 119 -0.33 -11.31 -15.69
N SER A 120 -1.49 -11.94 -15.51
CA SER A 120 -1.62 -13.34 -15.05
C SER A 120 -1.02 -14.36 -16.02
N ASP A 121 -0.88 -13.98 -17.29
CA ASP A 121 -0.23 -14.76 -18.35
C ASP A 121 1.29 -14.55 -18.35
N ASN A 122 1.81 -13.68 -17.47
CA ASN A 122 3.22 -13.38 -17.32
C ASN A 122 3.91 -12.91 -18.61
N THR A 123 3.19 -12.31 -19.56
CA THR A 123 3.74 -12.01 -20.90
C THR A 123 4.99 -11.12 -20.91
N ILE A 124 5.12 -10.21 -19.95
CA ILE A 124 6.22 -9.24 -19.84
C ILE A 124 7.05 -9.47 -18.56
N GLY A 125 6.41 -9.74 -17.43
CA GLY A 125 7.05 -9.84 -16.11
C GLY A 125 7.34 -8.49 -15.46
N ILE A 126 7.76 -8.52 -14.19
CA ILE A 126 8.11 -7.32 -13.41
C ILE A 126 9.57 -6.97 -13.66
N SER A 127 9.83 -5.73 -14.06
CA SER A 127 11.20 -5.23 -14.22
C SER A 127 11.93 -5.18 -12.87
N ARG A 128 13.05 -5.90 -12.77
CA ARG A 128 13.95 -5.87 -11.63
C ARG A 128 15.26 -5.20 -12.01
N VAL A 129 15.85 -4.48 -11.07
CA VAL A 129 17.14 -3.82 -11.23
C VAL A 129 18.02 -4.27 -10.09
N GLU A 130 19.22 -4.75 -10.44
CA GLU A 130 20.25 -5.11 -9.48
C GLU A 130 21.56 -4.44 -9.83
N THR A 131 22.34 -4.15 -8.81
CA THR A 131 23.64 -3.50 -8.95
C THR A 131 24.71 -4.43 -8.38
N LEU A 132 25.80 -4.59 -9.10
CA LEU A 132 26.92 -5.40 -8.68
C LEU A 132 28.25 -4.75 -9.06
N LEU A 133 29.31 -5.17 -8.38
CA LEU A 133 30.68 -4.82 -8.71
C LEU A 133 31.32 -6.00 -9.43
N TRP A 134 31.99 -5.72 -10.54
CA TRP A 134 32.73 -6.72 -11.28
C TRP A 134 33.85 -7.28 -10.39
N ASN A 135 33.84 -8.59 -10.18
CA ASN A 135 34.80 -9.27 -9.32
C ASN A 135 35.42 -10.46 -10.05
N GLU A 136 36.72 -10.35 -10.31
CA GLU A 136 37.47 -11.34 -11.07
C GLU A 136 37.54 -12.73 -10.40
N THR A 137 37.19 -12.83 -9.11
CA THR A 137 37.19 -14.08 -8.34
C THR A 137 36.05 -15.03 -8.74
N PHE A 138 34.96 -14.50 -9.30
CA PHE A 138 33.76 -15.28 -9.68
C PHE A 138 33.64 -15.49 -11.19
N LEU A 139 34.76 -15.37 -11.90
CA LEU A 139 34.80 -15.56 -13.34
C LEU A 139 34.93 -17.04 -13.72
N PHE A 140 34.27 -17.41 -14.80
CA PHE A 140 34.48 -18.69 -15.47
C PHE A 140 34.55 -18.49 -16.98
N MET A 141 35.22 -19.41 -17.66
CA MET A 141 35.31 -19.44 -19.11
C MET A 141 34.34 -20.50 -19.65
N ASP A 142 33.50 -20.12 -20.61
CA ASP A 142 32.71 -21.08 -21.35
C ASP A 142 33.64 -21.85 -22.30
N ASN A 143 33.74 -23.16 -22.09
CA ASN A 143 34.62 -24.03 -22.85
C ASN A 143 34.22 -24.16 -24.34
N ASN A 144 32.99 -23.80 -24.72
CA ASN A 144 32.51 -23.89 -26.09
C ASN A 144 32.82 -22.61 -26.90
N THR A 145 32.62 -21.45 -26.30
CA THR A 145 32.80 -20.14 -26.96
C THR A 145 34.14 -19.47 -26.66
N GLY A 146 34.78 -19.84 -25.54
CA GLY A 146 35.95 -19.15 -25.01
C GLY A 146 35.62 -17.83 -24.28
N ASN A 147 34.34 -17.46 -24.20
CA ASN A 147 33.89 -16.23 -23.56
C ASN A 147 34.04 -16.35 -22.03
N ILE A 148 34.36 -15.22 -21.39
CA ILE A 148 34.50 -15.13 -19.94
C ILE A 148 33.23 -14.51 -19.37
N PHE A 149 32.69 -15.11 -18.32
CA PHE A 149 31.48 -14.67 -17.66
C PHE A 149 31.69 -14.49 -16.17
N LEU A 150 31.02 -13.50 -15.60
CA LEU A 150 30.79 -13.37 -14.17
C LEU A 150 29.51 -14.11 -13.81
N ASN A 151 29.58 -15.01 -12.82
CA ASN A 151 28.39 -15.64 -12.27
C ASN A 151 27.76 -14.76 -11.19
N HIS A 152 26.51 -14.34 -11.39
CA HIS A 152 25.75 -13.52 -10.46
C HIS A 152 24.43 -14.21 -10.09
N THR A 153 24.21 -14.46 -8.80
CA THR A 153 22.95 -15.02 -8.30
C THR A 153 21.92 -13.90 -8.12
N LEU A 154 20.78 -14.03 -8.78
CA LEU A 154 19.70 -13.04 -8.76
C LEU A 154 18.92 -13.10 -7.43
N TYR A 155 18.44 -11.94 -6.95
CA TYR A 155 17.58 -11.84 -5.78
C TYR A 155 16.15 -12.29 -6.07
N TYR A 156 15.69 -12.10 -7.31
CA TYR A 156 14.35 -12.50 -7.76
C TYR A 156 14.41 -13.56 -8.85
N ASP A 157 13.32 -14.29 -9.00
CA ASP A 157 13.14 -15.27 -10.08
C ASP A 157 13.41 -14.66 -11.46
N PHE A 158 14.00 -15.44 -12.35
CA PHE A 158 14.30 -14.99 -13.71
C PHE A 158 13.19 -15.42 -14.67
N PHE A 159 12.59 -14.44 -15.35
CA PHE A 159 11.57 -14.68 -16.36
C PHE A 159 12.22 -14.90 -17.73
N ASN A 160 12.25 -16.16 -18.18
CA ASN A 160 12.89 -16.60 -19.42
C ASN A 160 11.92 -16.89 -20.58
N GLU A 161 10.60 -16.83 -20.34
CA GLU A 161 9.56 -17.08 -21.35
C GLU A 161 9.06 -15.79 -22.01
N SER A 162 9.74 -14.66 -21.78
CA SER A 162 9.35 -13.37 -22.36
C SER A 162 9.43 -13.39 -23.89
N THR A 163 8.48 -12.69 -24.52
CA THR A 163 8.51 -12.41 -25.96
C THR A 163 9.40 -11.20 -26.31
N SER A 164 10.02 -10.56 -25.31
CA SER A 164 10.98 -9.47 -25.49
C SER A 164 12.26 -9.95 -26.19
N PRO A 165 12.81 -9.18 -27.14
CA PRO A 165 14.04 -9.55 -27.85
C PRO A 165 15.28 -9.58 -26.94
N GLU A 166 15.28 -8.83 -25.83
CA GLU A 166 16.34 -8.86 -24.82
C GLU A 166 15.73 -9.13 -23.43
N LEU A 167 16.19 -10.22 -22.80
CA LEU A 167 15.78 -10.65 -21.45
C LEU A 167 16.52 -9.90 -20.34
N VAL A 168 17.71 -9.36 -20.66
CA VAL A 168 18.58 -8.65 -19.72
C VAL A 168 19.23 -7.46 -20.43
N TYR A 169 19.28 -6.33 -19.74
CA TYR A 169 19.96 -5.12 -20.16
C TYR A 169 21.06 -4.78 -19.14
N MET A 170 22.21 -4.30 -19.63
CA MET A 170 23.32 -3.84 -18.77
C MET A 170 23.53 -2.33 -18.90
N PHE A 171 23.89 -1.69 -17.80
CA PHE A 171 24.22 -0.28 -17.74
C PHE A 171 25.47 -0.06 -16.88
N ASN A 172 26.23 0.99 -17.20
CA ASN A 172 27.32 1.46 -16.34
C ASN A 172 26.81 2.39 -15.22
N GLU A 173 27.72 2.93 -14.42
CA GLU A 173 27.43 3.91 -13.35
C GLU A 173 26.72 5.19 -13.84
N ASP A 174 26.93 5.58 -15.09
CA ASP A 174 26.26 6.74 -15.74
C ASP A 174 24.88 6.40 -16.31
N LEU A 175 24.34 5.19 -16.05
CA LEU A 175 23.11 4.66 -16.65
C LEU A 175 23.15 4.57 -18.19
N LYS A 176 24.34 4.48 -18.78
CA LYS A 176 24.51 4.26 -20.22
C LYS A 176 24.40 2.77 -20.52
N TYR A 177 23.55 2.43 -21.48
CA TYR A 177 23.36 1.04 -21.93
C TYR A 177 24.65 0.46 -22.53
N LEU A 178 24.98 -0.76 -22.10
CA LEU A 178 26.14 -1.54 -22.50
C LEU A 178 25.67 -2.69 -23.40
N ALA A 179 25.66 -2.44 -24.71
CA ALA A 179 25.30 -3.44 -25.70
C ALA A 179 26.33 -4.58 -25.73
N LEU A 180 25.89 -5.80 -26.02
CA LEU A 180 26.79 -6.93 -26.22
C LEU A 180 27.39 -6.92 -27.64
N PRO A 181 28.65 -7.35 -27.82
CA PRO A 181 29.23 -7.60 -29.14
C PRO A 181 28.46 -8.69 -29.92
N GLU A 182 28.66 -8.73 -31.24
CA GLU A 182 28.12 -9.81 -32.08
C GLU A 182 28.59 -11.19 -31.56
N ASP A 183 27.71 -12.19 -31.58
CA ASP A 183 27.92 -13.55 -31.06
C ASP A 183 28.16 -13.66 -29.54
N VAL A 184 27.93 -12.59 -28.77
CA VAL A 184 27.95 -12.60 -27.31
C VAL A 184 26.52 -12.42 -26.79
N GLU A 185 26.04 -13.40 -26.02
CA GLU A 185 24.72 -13.38 -25.41
C GLU A 185 24.82 -13.62 -23.91
N PHE A 186 23.82 -13.13 -23.16
CA PHE A 186 23.64 -13.56 -21.78
C PHE A 186 23.33 -15.04 -21.73
N ASN A 187 23.83 -15.71 -20.71
CA ASN A 187 23.45 -17.06 -20.38
C ASN A 187 22.95 -17.10 -18.94
N TRP A 188 22.15 -18.10 -18.61
CA TRP A 188 21.57 -18.24 -17.28
C TRP A 188 21.39 -19.71 -16.93
N SER A 189 21.30 -19.98 -15.64
CA SER A 189 21.02 -21.32 -15.11
C SER A 189 20.19 -21.20 -13.84
N PHE A 190 19.64 -22.32 -13.38
CA PHE A 190 18.94 -22.37 -12.11
C PHE A 190 19.35 -23.61 -11.32
N THR A 191 19.31 -23.46 -10.00
CA THR A 191 19.55 -24.54 -9.04
C THR A 191 18.30 -24.71 -8.21
N VAL A 192 17.78 -25.94 -8.15
CA VAL A 192 16.68 -26.31 -7.25
C VAL A 192 17.27 -26.94 -6.01
N TYR A 193 17.04 -26.32 -4.86
CA TYR A 193 17.45 -26.82 -3.55
C TYR A 193 16.34 -27.69 -2.91
N LEU A 194 16.64 -28.22 -1.72
CA LEU A 194 15.65 -28.91 -0.90
C LEU A 194 14.44 -27.99 -0.65
N PHE A 195 13.24 -28.55 -0.62
CA PHE A 195 11.96 -27.82 -0.49
C PHE A 195 11.59 -26.94 -1.70
N ASN A 196 12.09 -27.25 -2.90
CA ASN A 196 11.78 -26.56 -4.16
C ASN A 196 12.18 -25.07 -4.20
N ALA A 197 13.02 -24.61 -3.27
CA ALA A 197 13.61 -23.28 -3.38
C ALA A 197 14.52 -23.23 -4.62
N THR A 198 14.18 -22.37 -5.58
CA THR A 198 14.92 -22.23 -6.84
C THR A 198 15.70 -20.93 -6.81
N THR A 199 16.99 -21.00 -7.15
CA THR A 199 17.82 -19.80 -7.33
C THR A 199 18.25 -19.68 -8.78
N TYR A 200 18.16 -18.48 -9.32
CA TYR A 200 18.59 -18.19 -10.69
C TYR A 200 19.95 -17.53 -10.70
N ASN A 201 20.81 -17.97 -11.60
CA ASN A 201 22.14 -17.44 -11.82
C ASN A 201 22.21 -16.86 -13.23
N LEU A 202 22.59 -15.60 -13.32
CA LEU A 202 22.88 -14.91 -14.57
C LEU A 202 24.38 -14.93 -14.83
N PHE A 203 24.76 -15.32 -16.04
CA PHE A 203 26.13 -15.30 -16.52
C PHE A 203 26.34 -14.04 -17.35
N ILE A 204 27.01 -13.06 -16.74
CA ILE A 204 27.23 -11.73 -17.31
C ILE A 204 28.51 -11.76 -18.15
N PRO A 205 28.46 -11.49 -19.46
CA PRO A 205 29.66 -11.48 -20.31
C PRO A 205 30.67 -10.42 -19.84
N ASN A 206 31.96 -10.73 -19.96
CA ASN A 206 33.02 -9.78 -19.61
C ASN A 206 33.24 -8.68 -20.65
N THR A 207 32.61 -8.80 -21.82
CA THR A 207 32.78 -7.91 -22.97
C THR A 207 31.50 -7.13 -23.24
N TYR A 208 31.66 -5.87 -23.62
CA TYR A 208 30.57 -4.97 -24.00
C TYR A 208 31.06 -3.98 -25.05
N ILE A 209 30.13 -3.32 -25.74
CA ILE A 209 30.41 -2.21 -26.65
C ILE A 209 30.40 -0.92 -25.84
N ASP A 210 31.54 -0.24 -25.74
CA ASP A 210 31.63 1.04 -25.01
C ASP A 210 30.69 2.07 -25.66
N PRO A 211 29.78 2.68 -24.89
CA PRO A 211 28.77 3.58 -25.46
C PRO A 211 29.37 4.86 -26.06
N ASN A 212 30.55 5.28 -25.62
CA ASN A 212 31.25 6.48 -26.08
C ASN A 212 32.15 6.20 -27.29
N THR A 213 32.91 5.10 -27.28
CA THR A 213 33.86 4.78 -28.36
C THR A 213 33.27 3.90 -29.46
N LYS A 214 32.21 3.15 -29.15
CA LYS A 214 31.60 2.11 -30.01
C LYS A 214 32.54 0.93 -30.33
N GLU A 215 33.59 0.75 -29.53
CA GLU A 215 34.52 -0.38 -29.63
C GLU A 215 34.26 -1.41 -28.53
N ASN A 216 34.72 -2.65 -28.75
CA ASN A 216 34.64 -3.69 -27.73
C ASN A 216 35.58 -3.35 -26.57
N SER A 217 35.03 -3.38 -25.36
CA SER A 217 35.72 -3.19 -24.11
C SER A 217 35.47 -4.38 -23.18
N THR A 218 36.25 -4.46 -22.11
CA THR A 218 36.12 -5.51 -21.09
C THR A 218 36.03 -4.91 -19.70
N PHE A 219 35.22 -5.52 -18.84
CA PHE A 219 35.17 -5.14 -17.43
C PHE A 219 36.46 -5.52 -16.70
N THR A 220 36.82 -4.70 -15.73
CA THR A 220 37.94 -4.88 -14.81
C THR A 220 37.45 -4.89 -13.36
N SER A 221 38.23 -5.50 -12.47
CA SER A 221 37.85 -5.59 -11.05
C SER A 221 37.49 -4.23 -10.45
N GLY A 222 36.29 -4.13 -9.90
CA GLY A 222 35.75 -2.91 -9.29
C GLY A 222 34.80 -2.11 -10.18
N ASP A 223 34.65 -2.46 -11.46
CA ASP A 223 33.68 -1.80 -12.35
C ASP A 223 32.25 -1.99 -11.83
N PHE A 224 31.46 -0.91 -11.83
CA PHE A 224 30.07 -0.94 -11.41
C PHE A 224 29.16 -1.29 -12.59
N ILE A 225 28.30 -2.28 -12.37
CA ILE A 225 27.37 -2.77 -13.38
C ILE A 225 25.97 -2.78 -12.77
N MET A 226 25.03 -2.22 -13.52
CA MET A 226 23.61 -2.35 -13.24
C MET A 226 23.00 -3.29 -14.27
N ILE A 227 22.30 -4.32 -13.81
CA ILE A 227 21.53 -5.22 -14.66
C ILE A 227 20.05 -4.94 -14.46
N ARG A 228 19.32 -4.91 -15.57
CA ARG A 228 17.85 -4.92 -15.59
C ARG A 228 17.39 -6.21 -16.23
N TYR A 229 16.52 -6.93 -15.56
CA TYR A 229 15.93 -8.17 -16.05
C TYR A 229 14.46 -8.25 -15.63
N PHE A 230 13.76 -9.28 -16.08
CA PHE A 230 12.35 -9.48 -15.72
C PHE A 230 12.21 -10.66 -14.76
N SER A 231 11.35 -10.51 -13.74
CA SER A 231 10.90 -11.61 -12.88
C SER A 231 9.45 -11.96 -13.18
N PRO A 232 9.02 -13.24 -13.07
CA PRO A 232 7.62 -13.58 -13.19
C PRO A 232 6.80 -12.85 -12.11
N VAL A 233 5.57 -12.50 -12.45
CA VAL A 233 4.53 -12.04 -11.53
C VAL A 233 3.99 -13.28 -10.82
N ASP A 234 4.02 -13.27 -9.48
CA ASP A 234 3.26 -14.25 -8.69
C ASP A 234 1.77 -13.97 -8.89
N LYS A 235 1.03 -15.02 -9.23
CA LYS A 235 -0.37 -14.92 -9.67
C LYS A 235 -1.31 -14.66 -8.49
N GLY A 236 -0.88 -14.97 -7.28
CA GLY A 236 -1.71 -14.82 -6.08
C GLY A 236 -1.10 -13.88 -5.04
N ILE A 237 -1.84 -13.70 -3.95
CA ILE A 237 -1.35 -13.08 -2.72
C ILE A 237 -1.38 -14.10 -1.59
N THR A 238 -0.46 -13.99 -0.65
CA THR A 238 -0.58 -14.68 0.64
C THR A 238 -1.08 -13.68 1.67
N ALA A 239 -2.30 -13.87 2.16
CA ALA A 239 -2.89 -13.05 3.23
C ALA A 239 -2.77 -13.78 4.56
N ASN A 240 -2.08 -13.16 5.52
CA ASN A 240 -1.96 -13.61 6.89
C ASN A 240 -2.80 -12.70 7.79
N ILE A 241 -3.94 -13.19 8.27
CA ILE A 241 -4.82 -12.50 9.21
C ILE A 241 -4.30 -12.77 10.62
N ARG A 242 -3.86 -11.70 11.29
CA ARG A 242 -3.25 -11.76 12.61
C ARG A 242 -4.29 -11.60 13.71
N ASP A 243 -4.99 -10.48 13.70
CA ASP A 243 -5.93 -10.08 14.73
C ASP A 243 -7.26 -9.66 14.10
N ILE A 244 -8.35 -10.04 14.76
CA ILE A 244 -9.70 -9.65 14.38
C ILE A 244 -10.37 -9.03 15.61
N TYR A 245 -10.98 -7.87 15.41
CA TYR A 245 -11.72 -7.16 16.46
C TYR A 245 -12.95 -6.46 15.89
N PHE A 246 -13.92 -6.22 16.76
CA PHE A 246 -15.21 -5.62 16.40
C PHE A 246 -15.35 -4.25 17.04
N GLN A 247 -15.71 -3.24 16.24
CA GLN A 247 -16.01 -1.90 16.73
C GLN A 247 -17.47 -1.82 17.18
N LYS A 248 -17.68 -1.74 18.50
CA LYS A 248 -19.01 -1.52 19.06
C LYS A 248 -19.50 -0.11 18.71
N LYS A 249 -20.80 0.03 18.45
CA LYS A 249 -21.45 1.33 18.36
C LYS A 249 -21.20 2.12 19.64
N PRO A 250 -20.71 3.37 19.56
CA PRO A 250 -20.61 4.20 20.73
C PRO A 250 -21.97 4.56 21.30
N PHE A 251 -21.96 4.99 22.57
CA PHE A 251 -23.14 5.57 23.18
C PHE A 251 -23.64 6.76 22.35
N ASN A 252 -24.96 6.86 22.16
CA ASN A 252 -25.62 7.91 21.37
C ASN A 252 -25.25 7.96 19.88
N TYR A 253 -24.66 6.90 19.29
CA TYR A 253 -24.24 6.85 17.88
C TYR A 253 -25.29 7.43 16.91
N ASP A 254 -26.54 6.98 17.00
CA ASP A 254 -27.62 7.40 16.08
C ASP A 254 -27.99 8.89 16.20
N SER A 255 -27.53 9.58 17.25
CA SER A 255 -27.78 11.00 17.49
C SER A 255 -26.56 11.90 17.25
N LEU A 256 -25.39 11.31 16.98
CA LEU A 256 -24.16 12.05 16.70
C LEU A 256 -23.99 12.22 15.19
N GLN A 257 -23.65 13.44 14.76
CA GLN A 257 -23.39 13.73 13.35
C GLN A 257 -22.07 13.11 12.87
N SER A 258 -21.06 13.04 13.75
CA SER A 258 -19.75 12.44 13.53
C SER A 258 -19.22 11.93 14.89
N ILE A 259 -18.49 10.82 14.93
CA ILE A 259 -17.88 10.32 16.18
C ILE A 259 -16.64 11.16 16.51
N ALA A 260 -15.76 11.34 15.52
CA ALA A 260 -14.65 12.28 15.54
C ALA A 260 -14.62 13.05 14.22
N GLU A 261 -14.12 14.28 14.28
CA GLU A 261 -14.05 15.17 13.14
C GLU A 261 -12.88 16.15 13.25
N THR A 262 -12.44 16.59 12.08
CA THR A 262 -11.59 17.76 11.90
C THR A 262 -12.44 18.87 11.29
N LEU A 263 -12.50 20.02 11.95
CA LEU A 263 -13.12 21.23 11.41
C LEU A 263 -12.02 22.20 10.98
N LEU A 264 -12.04 22.60 9.71
CA LEU A 264 -11.28 23.75 9.23
C LEU A 264 -12.20 24.97 9.30
N ILE A 265 -11.82 25.94 10.13
CA ILE A 265 -12.67 27.09 10.44
C ILE A 265 -11.95 28.41 10.18
N ASN A 266 -12.74 29.41 9.83
CA ASN A 266 -12.33 30.80 9.80
C ASN A 266 -13.02 31.55 10.94
N SER A 267 -12.34 31.67 12.06
CA SER A 267 -12.82 32.39 13.25
C SER A 267 -11.74 33.31 13.81
N ASP A 268 -12.17 34.48 14.29
CA ASP A 268 -11.34 35.41 15.08
C ASP A 268 -11.31 34.99 16.57
N ASP A 269 -12.26 34.17 17.03
CA ASP A 269 -12.33 33.60 18.38
C ASP A 269 -12.68 32.10 18.31
N PRO A 270 -11.68 31.20 18.41
CA PRO A 270 -11.91 29.75 18.36
C PRO A 270 -12.60 29.20 19.62
N THR A 271 -12.86 30.03 20.64
CA THR A 271 -13.54 29.62 21.88
C THR A 271 -15.04 29.89 21.88
N ASP A 272 -15.54 30.72 20.94
CA ASP A 272 -16.97 30.97 20.76
C ASP A 272 -17.58 29.94 19.79
N TYR A 273 -18.31 28.98 20.34
CA TYR A 273 -18.97 27.92 19.58
C TYR A 273 -19.89 28.45 18.46
N ASN A 274 -20.46 29.65 18.61
CA ASN A 274 -21.33 30.23 17.59
C ASN A 274 -20.55 30.74 16.36
N GLN A 275 -19.25 30.98 16.50
CA GLN A 275 -18.36 31.43 15.42
C GLN A 275 -17.68 30.24 14.72
N ILE A 276 -17.71 29.03 15.30
CA ILE A 276 -17.10 27.81 14.72
C ILE A 276 -17.76 27.40 13.39
N THR A 277 -19.01 27.81 13.14
CA THR A 277 -19.78 27.38 11.96
C THR A 277 -20.08 28.49 10.96
N GLN A 278 -19.53 29.69 11.19
CA GLN A 278 -19.81 30.89 10.39
C GLN A 278 -18.50 31.58 10.00
N PRO A 279 -18.40 32.18 8.80
CA PRO A 279 -19.35 32.11 7.70
C PRO A 279 -19.39 30.74 7.01
N TYR A 280 -18.34 29.92 7.18
CA TYR A 280 -18.26 28.54 6.70
C TYR A 280 -17.36 27.71 7.60
N ASN A 281 -17.54 26.40 7.54
CA ASN A 281 -16.57 25.44 8.02
C ASN A 281 -16.44 24.28 7.02
N ILE A 282 -15.30 23.62 7.06
CA ILE A 282 -15.06 22.38 6.35
C ILE A 282 -15.03 21.29 7.40
N ASN A 283 -16.09 20.48 7.46
CA ASN A 283 -16.16 19.34 8.36
C ASN A 283 -15.67 18.08 7.64
N LEU A 284 -14.66 17.45 8.22
CA LEU A 284 -14.04 16.24 7.73
C LEU A 284 -14.16 15.17 8.83
N SER A 285 -14.98 14.15 8.61
CA SER A 285 -15.10 13.03 9.55
C SER A 285 -13.79 12.27 9.66
N ILE A 286 -13.36 11.95 10.87
CA ILE A 286 -12.16 11.16 11.12
C ILE A 286 -12.59 9.72 11.42
N PRO A 287 -12.14 8.72 10.65
CA PRO A 287 -12.33 7.32 11.02
C PRO A 287 -11.54 7.04 12.29
N ILE A 288 -12.20 6.48 13.30
CA ILE A 288 -11.52 6.08 14.54
C ILE A 288 -11.15 4.61 14.42
N THR A 289 -9.88 4.33 14.18
CA THR A 289 -9.34 2.97 14.31
C THR A 289 -9.37 2.57 15.79
N PRO A 290 -10.02 1.46 16.16
CA PRO A 290 -9.93 0.93 17.52
C PRO A 290 -8.47 0.65 17.88
N PHE A 291 -8.08 1.04 19.10
CA PHE A 291 -6.72 1.00 19.66
C PHE A 291 -5.81 -0.11 19.08
N ILE A 292 -4.83 0.28 18.25
CA ILE A 292 -3.56 -0.45 18.22
C ILE A 292 -2.96 -0.20 19.60
N GLU A 293 -2.83 -1.24 20.42
CA GLU A 293 -2.38 -1.09 21.79
C GLU A 293 -1.10 -0.23 21.89
N SER A 294 -1.04 0.59 22.93
CA SER A 294 0.06 1.51 23.29
C SER A 294 1.44 0.87 23.51
N TYR A 295 1.62 -0.40 23.11
CA TYR A 295 2.86 -1.15 23.23
C TYR A 295 3.68 -1.20 21.94
N SER A 296 3.13 -0.75 20.82
CA SER A 296 3.83 -0.83 19.52
C SER A 296 4.52 0.46 19.09
N ASP A 297 4.29 1.60 19.76
CA ASP A 297 4.68 2.95 19.31
C ASP A 297 4.21 3.26 17.86
N MET A 298 3.21 2.54 17.33
CA MET A 298 2.68 2.74 15.99
C MET A 298 1.41 3.59 16.03
N TYR A 299 1.45 4.76 15.38
CA TYR A 299 0.27 5.60 15.15
C TYR A 299 -0.31 5.31 13.76
N SER A 300 -1.64 5.29 13.65
CA SER A 300 -2.30 5.24 12.33
C SER A 300 -2.15 6.59 11.64
N GLN A 301 -1.77 6.56 10.36
CA GLN A 301 -1.73 7.76 9.53
C GLN A 301 -3.05 7.89 8.79
N ILE A 302 -3.68 9.06 8.88
CA ILE A 302 -4.92 9.35 8.16
C ILE A 302 -4.61 10.47 7.17
N VAL A 303 -4.82 10.20 5.88
CA VAL A 303 -4.72 11.21 4.82
C VAL A 303 -6.12 11.68 4.47
N ILE A 304 -6.35 12.98 4.57
CA ILE A 304 -7.64 13.60 4.27
C ILE A 304 -7.51 14.50 3.05
N ASP A 305 -8.14 14.11 1.94
CA ASP A 305 -8.21 14.94 0.74
C ASP A 305 -9.28 16.01 0.91
N ILE A 306 -8.88 17.28 0.81
CA ILE A 306 -9.79 18.43 0.96
C ILE A 306 -10.18 18.96 -0.43
N ASN A 307 -11.45 18.85 -0.78
CA ASN A 307 -11.99 19.47 -2.00
C ASN A 307 -12.53 20.87 -1.71
N LEU A 308 -11.70 21.89 -1.97
CA LEU A 308 -12.04 23.30 -1.75
C LEU A 308 -13.02 23.88 -2.79
N SER A 309 -13.27 23.18 -3.90
CA SER A 309 -14.16 23.68 -4.97
C SER A 309 -15.58 23.94 -4.47
N THR A 310 -16.03 23.17 -3.49
CA THR A 310 -17.36 23.30 -2.87
C THR A 310 -17.54 24.61 -2.09
N TYR A 311 -16.44 25.30 -1.79
CA TYR A 311 -16.40 26.50 -0.96
C TYR A 311 -15.97 27.76 -1.74
N GLU A 312 -15.92 27.69 -3.07
CA GLU A 312 -15.47 28.78 -3.95
C GLU A 312 -16.20 30.11 -3.71
N GLN A 313 -17.48 30.05 -3.32
CA GLN A 313 -18.29 31.24 -2.99
C GLN A 313 -17.77 32.05 -1.80
N TYR A 314 -16.93 31.46 -0.95
CA TYR A 314 -16.30 32.11 0.18
C TYR A 314 -14.87 32.55 -0.12
N ALA A 315 -14.36 32.28 -1.33
CA ALA A 315 -13.02 32.66 -1.72
C ALA A 315 -12.95 34.17 -1.99
N ILE A 316 -11.94 34.82 -1.41
CA ILE A 316 -11.58 36.21 -1.71
C ILE A 316 -10.25 36.17 -2.45
N ASP A 317 -10.22 36.75 -3.65
CA ASP A 317 -9.06 36.72 -4.56
C ASP A 317 -8.53 35.30 -4.88
N GLY A 318 -9.43 34.31 -4.89
CA GLY A 318 -9.10 32.91 -5.17
C GLY A 318 -8.59 32.13 -3.96
N TYR A 319 -8.57 32.74 -2.77
CA TYR A 319 -8.14 32.10 -1.53
C TYR A 319 -9.31 31.89 -0.57
N ILE A 320 -9.36 30.72 0.04
CA ILE A 320 -10.25 30.43 1.17
C ILE A 320 -9.42 30.56 2.44
N ASP A 321 -9.85 31.43 3.33
CA ASP A 321 -9.14 31.68 4.57
C ASP A 321 -9.49 30.60 5.61
N ILE A 322 -8.48 30.03 6.25
CA ILE A 322 -8.63 29.02 7.29
C ILE A 322 -7.69 29.43 8.40
N SER A 323 -8.24 29.92 9.50
CA SER A 323 -7.45 30.40 10.63
C SER A 323 -7.13 29.29 11.64
N HIS A 324 -7.97 28.25 11.74
CA HIS A 324 -7.80 27.18 12.71
C HIS A 324 -8.17 25.80 12.16
N ILE A 325 -7.50 24.78 12.70
CA ILE A 325 -7.84 23.36 12.56
C ILE A 325 -8.26 22.87 13.95
N LEU A 326 -9.53 22.48 14.09
CA LEU A 326 -10.07 21.94 15.32
C LEU A 326 -10.26 20.44 15.18
N PHE A 327 -9.77 19.68 16.16
CA PHE A 327 -10.06 18.25 16.28
C PHE A 327 -11.03 18.04 17.44
N SER A 328 -12.14 17.35 17.18
CA SER A 328 -13.14 17.02 18.20
C SER A 328 -13.51 15.55 18.16
N VAL A 329 -13.79 15.01 19.35
CA VAL A 329 -14.43 13.72 19.54
C VAL A 329 -15.77 13.98 20.21
N ASN A 330 -16.85 13.76 19.48
CA ASN A 330 -18.19 14.05 19.95
C ASN A 330 -18.75 12.92 20.82
N SER A 331 -18.08 11.77 20.87
CA SER A 331 -18.42 10.64 21.73
C SER A 331 -17.49 10.53 22.94
N PRO A 332 -18.03 10.49 24.18
CA PRO A 332 -17.21 10.30 25.38
C PRO A 332 -16.62 8.89 25.50
N ALA A 333 -16.95 7.96 24.60
CA ALA A 333 -16.46 6.60 24.60
C ALA A 333 -15.05 6.44 24.00
N TYR A 334 -14.51 7.49 23.36
CA TYR A 334 -13.22 7.44 22.68
C TYR A 334 -12.24 8.45 23.24
N ILE A 335 -10.96 8.12 23.10
CA ILE A 335 -9.84 9.02 23.30
C ILE A 335 -9.20 9.22 21.93
N PHE A 336 -8.97 10.47 21.55
CA PHE A 336 -8.29 10.81 20.32
C PHE A 336 -6.92 11.41 20.66
N THR A 337 -5.89 10.81 20.07
CA THR A 337 -4.50 11.22 20.24
C THR A 337 -3.95 11.53 18.86
N VAL A 338 -3.34 12.71 18.72
CA VAL A 338 -2.68 13.15 17.50
C VAL A 338 -1.20 13.23 17.78
N ASP A 339 -0.40 12.51 17.00
CA ASP A 339 1.06 12.58 17.07
C ASP A 339 1.59 13.73 16.20
N GLU A 340 1.23 13.70 14.91
CA GLU A 340 1.64 14.68 13.90
C GLU A 340 0.47 15.08 13.00
N VAL A 341 0.43 16.34 12.59
CA VAL A 341 -0.44 16.81 11.49
C VAL A 341 0.44 17.38 10.37
N ALA A 342 0.28 16.84 9.16
CA ALA A 342 0.95 17.34 7.98
C ALA A 342 -0.06 17.95 6.98
N ILE A 343 0.25 19.14 6.47
CA ILE A 343 -0.50 19.79 5.40
C ILE A 343 0.35 19.71 4.13
N ILE A 344 -0.20 19.05 3.12
CA ILE A 344 0.52 18.72 1.88
C ILE A 344 -0.28 19.26 0.69
N GLU A 345 0.33 20.12 -0.12
CA GLU A 345 -0.23 20.50 -1.40
C GLU A 345 0.07 19.40 -2.43
N LYS A 346 -0.96 18.84 -3.06
CA LYS A 346 -0.80 17.81 -4.09
C LYS A 346 -0.31 18.45 -5.38
N ALA A 347 0.99 18.39 -5.63
CA ALA A 347 1.58 18.89 -6.86
C ALA A 347 1.03 18.09 -8.06
N THR A 348 0.19 18.73 -8.88
CA THR A 348 -0.09 18.24 -10.23
C THR A 348 1.09 18.65 -11.09
N TYR A 349 1.83 17.70 -11.66
CA TYR A 349 2.93 17.99 -12.58
C TYR A 349 2.47 17.91 -14.05
N PRO A 350 1.95 18.98 -14.68
CA PRO A 350 1.98 19.09 -16.12
C PRO A 350 3.36 19.65 -16.53
N SER A 351 4.36 18.78 -16.70
CA SER A 351 5.64 19.07 -17.39
C SER A 351 6.15 20.52 -17.31
N GLY A 352 6.29 21.07 -16.12
CA GLY A 352 6.67 22.47 -15.93
C GLY A 352 6.76 22.85 -14.44
N TYR A 353 7.80 23.60 -14.11
CA TYR A 353 8.16 24.14 -12.80
C TYR A 353 6.96 24.41 -11.86
N GLY A 354 6.85 23.60 -10.80
CA GLY A 354 5.97 23.84 -9.65
C GLY A 354 6.78 23.78 -8.35
N GLN A 355 6.46 24.65 -7.40
CA GLN A 355 7.00 24.58 -6.03
C GLN A 355 6.12 23.63 -5.21
N GLY A 356 6.75 22.73 -4.45
CA GLY A 356 6.04 21.88 -3.50
C GLY A 356 6.03 22.54 -2.12
N PHE A 357 4.87 22.58 -1.47
CA PHE A 357 4.73 23.06 -0.10
C PHE A 357 4.45 21.90 0.86
N TYR A 358 5.25 21.82 1.92
CA TYR A 358 5.09 20.83 2.98
C TYR A 358 5.21 21.51 4.35
N ASN A 359 4.20 21.34 5.20
CA ASN A 359 4.15 21.96 6.53
C ASN A 359 3.79 20.91 7.59
N ARG A 360 4.66 20.74 8.60
CA ARG A 360 4.47 19.84 9.74
C ARG A 360 4.10 20.63 10.98
N ILE A 361 3.13 20.11 11.72
CA ILE A 361 2.66 20.68 12.98
C ILE A 361 2.73 19.57 14.04
N TRP A 362 3.58 19.76 15.05
CA TRP A 362 3.75 18.81 16.15
C TRP A 362 2.76 19.06 17.28
N GLN A 363 2.39 17.98 17.98
CA GLN A 363 1.74 18.12 19.27
C GLN A 363 2.71 18.92 20.19
N TYR A 364 2.28 20.09 20.66
CA TYR A 364 3.10 21.07 21.40
C TYR A 364 4.00 21.99 20.53
N THR A 365 3.36 22.72 19.61
CA THR A 365 3.72 24.09 19.15
C THR A 365 4.95 24.33 18.27
N GLU A 366 5.62 23.29 17.78
CA GLU A 366 6.65 23.47 16.75
C GLU A 366 6.04 23.34 15.35
N GLN A 367 6.15 24.41 14.56
CA GLN A 367 5.79 24.43 13.14
C GLN A 367 7.08 24.36 12.33
N GLU A 368 7.18 23.36 11.45
CA GLU A 368 8.28 23.25 10.49
C GLU A 368 7.75 23.37 9.07
N GLN A 369 8.22 24.39 8.36
CA GLN A 369 7.87 24.66 6.97
C GLN A 369 9.04 24.29 6.05
N PHE A 370 8.76 23.49 5.03
CA PHE A 370 9.70 23.11 4.00
C PHE A 370 9.23 23.64 2.65
N ILE A 371 10.10 24.38 1.98
CA ILE A 371 9.88 24.83 0.60
C ILE A 371 10.75 23.96 -0.30
N ALA A 372 10.12 23.09 -1.08
CA ALA A 372 10.81 22.32 -2.10
C ALA A 372 10.79 23.11 -3.41
N SER A 373 11.95 23.64 -3.80
CA SER A 373 12.19 24.30 -5.08
C SER A 373 13.16 23.45 -5.92
N PRO A 374 12.99 23.39 -7.25
CA PRO A 374 13.99 22.79 -8.14
C PRO A 374 15.34 23.54 -8.14
N ASP A 375 15.37 24.77 -7.63
CA ASP A 375 16.61 25.53 -7.41
C ASP A 375 17.08 25.39 -5.95
N PRO A 376 18.30 24.88 -5.69
CA PRO A 376 18.86 24.79 -4.33
C PRO A 376 19.14 26.20 -3.76
N ILE A 377 18.89 26.38 -2.46
CA ILE A 377 19.29 27.57 -1.68
C ILE A 377 20.75 27.44 -1.25
#